data_AF-A0A4S8L491-F1
#
_entry.id   AF-A0A4S8L491-F1
#
_cell.length_a   1.000
_cell.length_b   1.000
_cell.length_c   1.000
_cell.angle_alpha   90.00
_cell.angle_beta   90.00
_cell.angle_gamma   90.00
#
_symmetry.space_group_name_H-M   'P 1'
#
loop_
_entity.id
_entity.type
_entity.pdbx_description
1 polymer ?
#
loop_
_entity_poly.entity_id
_entity_poly.type
_entity_poly.pdbx_seq_one_letter_code
_entity_poly.pdbx_strand_id
1 'polypeptide(L)' 'LNAYLYIPWNSCHSNDSKRAWVKGELIRYIRISSRLEDFAKIRKEFGIRLHARGYPGR' A
#
# COMPACT_ATOMS: atom_id res chain seq x y z
N LEU A 1 12.29 7.13 -6.46
CA LEU A 1 10.88 6.70 -6.27
C LEU A 1 10.18 7.77 -5.43
N ASN A 2 9.03 8.29 -5.86
CA ASN A 2 8.45 9.54 -5.33
C ASN A 2 8.07 9.41 -3.83
N ALA A 3 8.69 10.20 -2.96
CA ALA A 3 8.44 10.19 -1.51
C ALA A 3 7.00 10.60 -1.13
N TYR A 4 6.33 11.32 -2.03
CA TYR A 4 5.00 11.90 -1.85
C TYR A 4 3.83 11.00 -2.28
N LEU A 5 4.08 9.76 -2.72
CA LEU A 5 3.02 8.85 -3.18
C LEU A 5 2.26 8.12 -2.05
N TYR A 6 2.68 8.27 -0.80
CA TYR A 6 2.14 7.53 0.33
C TYR A 6 1.37 8.45 1.27
N ILE A 7 0.23 7.99 1.79
CA ILE A 7 -0.43 8.62 2.94
C ILE A 7 0.32 8.18 4.21
N PRO A 8 0.91 9.08 5.01
CA PRO A 8 1.53 8.70 6.29
C PRO A 8 0.48 8.24 7.30
N TRP A 9 0.80 7.27 8.16
CA TRP A 9 -0.14 6.79 9.18
C TRP A 9 -0.54 7.90 10.17
N ASN A 10 0.42 8.71 10.59
CA ASN A 10 0.25 9.83 11.51
C ASN A 10 -0.34 11.10 10.87
N SER A 11 -0.74 11.05 9.59
CA SER A 11 -1.38 12.20 8.93
C SER A 11 -2.85 12.37 9.39
N CYS A 12 -3.39 13.58 9.17
CA CYS A 12 -4.76 13.95 9.54
C CYS A 12 -5.87 13.25 8.72
N HIS A 13 -5.53 12.36 7.78
CA HIS A 13 -6.51 11.60 7.02
C HIS A 13 -7.29 10.65 7.92
N SER A 14 -8.57 10.43 7.62
CA SER A 14 -9.37 9.43 8.34
C SER A 14 -8.81 8.02 8.11
N ASN A 15 -9.14 7.10 9.03
CA ASN A 15 -8.78 5.69 8.89
C ASN A 15 -9.37 5.09 7.61
N ASP A 16 -10.56 5.53 7.21
CA ASP A 16 -11.21 5.04 5.99
C ASP A 16 -10.53 5.55 4.72
N SER A 17 -10.06 6.80 4.69
CA SER A 17 -9.24 7.30 3.58
C SER A 17 -7.94 6.52 3.45
N LYS A 18 -7.27 6.22 4.58
CA LYS A 18 -6.05 5.40 4.60
C LYS A 18 -6.30 3.99 4.08
N ARG A 19 -7.41 3.36 4.49
CA ARG A 19 -7.83 2.03 4.00
C ARG A 19 -8.17 2.04 2.51
N ALA A 20 -8.93 3.04 2.05
CA ALA A 20 -9.31 3.20 0.66
C ALA A 20 -8.08 3.38 -0.24
N TRP A 21 -7.10 4.17 0.21
CA TRP A 21 -5.84 4.34 -0.50
C TRP A 21 -5.04 3.03 -0.60
N VAL A 22 -4.88 2.28 0.50
CA VAL A 22 -4.23 0.95 0.48
C VAL A 22 -4.95 0.01 -0.49
N LYS A 23 -6.28 -0.02 -0.48
CA LYS A 23 -7.10 -0.83 -1.40
C LYS A 23 -6.88 -0.42 -2.86
N GLY A 24 -6.85 0.88 -3.15
CA GLY A 24 -6.59 1.42 -4.49
C GLY A 24 -5.23 0.99 -5.02
N GLU A 25 -4.19 1.05 -4.18
CA GLU A 25 -2.84 0.58 -4.54
C GLU A 25 -2.79 -0.93 -4.81
N LEU A 26 -3.48 -1.74 -4.01
CA LEU A 26 -3.57 -3.18 -4.27
C LEU A 26 -4.28 -3.49 -5.59
N ILE A 27 -5.36 -2.77 -5.91
CA ILE A 27 -6.05 -2.89 -7.21
C ILE A 27 -5.12 -2.48 -8.35
N ARG A 28 -4.35 -1.40 -8.18
CA ARG A 28 -3.35 -0.96 -9.16
C ARG A 28 -2.31 -2.06 -9.39
N TYR A 29 -1.79 -2.67 -8.32
CA TYR A 29 -0.84 -3.78 -8.43
C TYR A 29 -1.41 -4.99 -9.16
N ILE A 30 -2.67 -5.34 -8.92
CA ILE A 30 -3.36 -6.41 -9.69
C ILE A 30 -3.41 -6.06 -11.16
N ARG A 31 -3.80 -4.82 -11.52
CA ARG A 31 -3.94 -4.40 -12.92
C ARG A 31 -2.63 -4.37 -13.71
N ILE A 32 -1.51 -4.05 -13.05
CA ILE A 32 -0.20 -3.97 -13.71
C ILE A 32 0.57 -5.29 -13.67
N SER A 33 0.10 -6.30 -12.94
CA SER A 33 0.77 -7.59 -12.84
C SER A 33 0.09 -8.60 -13.77
N SER A 34 0.84 -9.18 -14.70
CA SER A 34 0.33 -10.22 -15.59
C SER A 34 0.34 -11.61 -14.95
N ARG A 35 1.12 -11.83 -13.89
CA ARG A 35 1.23 -13.09 -13.17
C ARG A 35 0.93 -12.93 -11.69
N LEU A 36 0.39 -13.98 -11.09
CA LEU A 36 0.06 -14.01 -9.66
C LEU A 36 1.31 -13.85 -8.77
N GLU A 37 2.44 -14.43 -9.17
CA GLU A 37 3.69 -14.35 -8.42
C GLU A 37 4.25 -12.92 -8.34
N ASP A 38 4.14 -12.14 -9.42
CA ASP A 38 4.55 -10.74 -9.45
C ASP A 38 3.70 -9.90 -8.51
N PHE A 39 2.38 -10.13 -8.54
CA PHE A 39 1.45 -9.51 -7.61
C PHE A 39 1.76 -9.91 -6.14
N ALA A 40 2.03 -11.18 -5.88
CA ALA A 40 2.35 -11.67 -4.54
C ALA A 40 3.64 -11.02 -4.01
N LYS A 41 4.68 -10.91 -4.85
CA LYS A 41 5.95 -10.26 -4.51
C LYS A 41 5.73 -8.78 -4.19
N ILE A 42 5.06 -8.02 -5.06
CA ILE A 42 4.86 -6.58 -4.84
C ILE A 42 3.93 -6.31 -3.65
N ARG A 43 2.91 -7.14 -3.42
CA ARG A 43 2.04 -7.06 -2.24
C ARG A 43 2.83 -7.23 -0.94
N LYS A 44 3.76 -8.19 -0.89
CA LYS A 44 4.63 -8.42 0.27
C LYS A 44 5.53 -7.20 0.53
N GLU A 45 6.22 -6.71 -0.50
CA GLU A 45 7.07 -5.51 -0.41
C GLU A 45 6.27 -4.26 0.01
N PHE A 46 5.04 -4.13 -0.50
CA PHE A 46 4.14 -3.04 -0.12
C PHE A 46 3.78 -3.10 1.36
N GLY A 47 3.46 -4.29 1.88
CA GLY A 47 3.20 -4.49 3.31
C GLY A 47 4.36 -4.08 4.20
N ILE A 48 5.59 -4.48 3.85
CA ILE A 48 6.82 -4.09 4.58
C ILE A 48 6.97 -2.56 4.60
N ARG A 49 6.76 -1.91 3.45
CA ARG A 49 6.84 -0.45 3.32
C ARG A 49 5.74 0.31 4.06
N LEU A 50 4.55 -0.29 4.21
CA LEU A 50 3.47 0.28 5.02
C LEU A 50 3.85 0.23 6.51
N HIS A 51 4.35 -0.92 6.96
CA HIS A 51 4.77 -1.10 8.34
C HIS A 51 5.92 -0.16 8.71
N ALA A 52 6.92 0.00 7.85
CA ALA A 52 8.00 0.97 8.03
C ALA A 52 7.51 2.43 8.11
N ARG A 53 6.29 2.73 7.65
CA ARG A 53 5.63 4.05 7.73
C ARG A 53 4.63 4.16 8.89
N GLY A 54 4.61 3.18 9.79
CA GLY A 54 3.77 3.20 10.98
C GLY A 54 2.35 2.70 10.77
N TYR A 55 2.00 2.13 9.61
CA TYR A 55 0.70 1.46 9.48
C TYR A 55 0.63 0.27 10.44
N PRO A 56 -0.52 0.04 11.09
CA PRO A 56 -0.70 -1.09 11.97
C PRO A 56 -0.59 -2.39 11.16
N GLY A 57 0.20 -3.33 11.68
CA GLY A 57 0.15 -4.71 11.22
C GLY A 57 -1.19 -5.33 11.58
N ARG A 58 -1.63 -6.32 10.81
CA ARG A 58 -2.54 -7.33 11.34
C ARG A 58 -1.73 -8.34 12.14
#